data_AF-A0A1Y3BAG3-F1
#
_entry.id   AF-A0A1Y3BAG3-F1
#
_cell.length_a   1.000
_cell.length_b   1.000
_cell.length_c   1.000
_cell.angle_alpha   90.00
_cell.angle_beta   90.00
_cell.angle_gamma   90.00
#
_symmetry.space_group_name_H-M   'P 1'
#
loop_
_entity.id
_entity.type
_entity.pdbx_description
1 polymer ?
#
loop_
_entity_poly.entity_id
_entity_poly.type
_entity_poly.pdbx_seq_one_letter_code
_entity_poly.pdbx_strand_id
1 'polypeptide(L)'
;CNYVVVREPDGNVRHVEFSVGVIATGYESHKIAKCLGYGENVEDWRSVVNFPIEPRKRYVYAFNSKDGPGLNFPFLIDPTGTYCRREGLGGNYICGLSPSEDEEPDIDTLDVDYSYFDRRIHPILKHRVESFDSDIKIKGAWAGYIDYNRIDQNPLFGQDPFFKNLIWATGFGGLGVQMSPAIGRAMMEFVLNHEFKTIDLSAFSWERLFNNRSLKEAYQY
;
A
#
# COMPACT_ATOMS: atom_id res chain seq x y z
N CYS A 1 -6.13 21.86 12.89
CA CYS A 1 -6.48 22.07 11.47
C CYS A 1 -7.97 21.79 11.37
N ASN A 2 -8.84 22.80 11.19
CA ASN A 2 -10.30 22.65 11.32
C ASN A 2 -11.05 22.84 9.99
N TYR A 3 -10.35 23.04 8.88
CA TYR A 3 -10.96 23.09 7.56
C TYR A 3 -10.00 22.55 6.49
N VAL A 4 -10.57 22.04 5.40
CA VAL A 4 -9.85 21.76 4.16
C VAL A 4 -10.39 22.64 3.05
N VAL A 5 -9.52 22.99 2.10
CA VAL A 5 -9.89 23.69 0.87
C VAL A 5 -10.01 22.65 -0.23
N VAL A 6 -11.22 22.44 -0.72
CA VAL A 6 -11.51 21.51 -1.82
C VAL A 6 -11.59 22.30 -3.11
N ARG A 7 -10.74 21.96 -4.08
CA ARG A 7 -10.81 22.48 -5.45
C ARG A 7 -11.42 21.42 -6.36
N GLU A 8 -12.52 21.76 -6.99
CA GLU A 8 -13.26 20.87 -7.87
C GLU A 8 -12.75 20.94 -9.31
N PRO A 9 -13.05 19.92 -10.16
CA PRO A 9 -12.57 19.89 -11.55
C PRO A 9 -13.01 21.09 -12.40
N ASP A 10 -14.13 21.73 -12.05
CA ASP A 10 -14.64 22.92 -12.72
C ASP A 10 -13.99 24.23 -12.23
N GLY A 11 -13.05 24.15 -11.30
CA GLY A 11 -12.34 25.28 -10.72
C GLY A 11 -12.99 25.87 -9.46
N ASN A 12 -14.17 25.39 -9.06
CA ASN A 12 -14.83 25.83 -7.84
C ASN A 12 -13.99 25.50 -6.61
N VAL A 13 -13.99 26.42 -5.64
CA VAL A 13 -13.26 26.27 -4.38
C VAL A 13 -14.25 26.29 -3.24
N ARG A 14 -14.23 25.24 -2.41
CA ARG A 14 -15.09 25.12 -1.22
C ARG A 14 -14.24 24.97 0.03
N HIS A 15 -14.71 25.57 1.11
CA HIS A 15 -14.15 25.38 2.44
C HIS A 15 -15.02 24.36 3.16
N VAL A 16 -14.44 23.25 3.58
CA VAL A 16 -15.12 22.22 4.36
C VAL A 16 -14.55 22.25 5.76
N GLU A 17 -15.36 22.73 6.70
CA GLU A 17 -15.02 22.70 8.13
C GLU A 17 -15.29 21.31 8.70
N PHE A 18 -14.45 20.89 9.65
CA PHE A 18 -14.59 19.60 10.31
C PHE A 18 -14.08 19.64 11.75
N SER A 19 -14.75 18.89 12.62
CA SER A 19 -14.29 18.69 14.00
C SER A 19 -13.21 17.61 14.07
N VAL A 20 -13.37 16.52 13.32
CA VAL A 20 -12.41 15.39 13.24
C VAL A 20 -12.15 15.05 11.78
N GLY A 21 -10.90 14.85 11.40
CA GLY A 21 -10.50 14.44 10.05
C GLY A 21 -9.75 13.11 10.09
N VAL A 22 -10.09 12.20 9.16
CA VAL A 22 -9.37 10.94 8.96
C VAL A 22 -8.60 11.01 7.64
N ILE A 23 -7.29 10.85 7.70
CA ILE A 23 -6.41 10.84 6.53
C ILE A 23 -6.19 9.38 6.12
N ALA A 24 -6.92 8.98 5.08
CA ALA A 24 -6.86 7.65 4.48
C ALA A 24 -6.68 7.76 2.95
N THR A 25 -5.81 8.67 2.51
CA THR A 25 -5.61 9.01 1.09
C THR A 25 -4.57 8.12 0.39
N GLY A 26 -4.30 6.92 0.94
CA GLY A 26 -3.35 5.95 0.38
C GLY A 26 -2.01 6.61 0.05
N TYR A 27 -1.53 6.38 -1.18
CA TYR A 27 -0.20 6.83 -1.60
C TYR A 27 -0.07 8.36 -1.64
N GLU A 28 -1.20 9.10 -1.68
CA GLU A 28 -1.22 10.57 -1.66
C GLU A 28 -1.12 11.16 -0.24
N SER A 29 -1.02 10.33 0.79
CA SER A 29 -0.90 10.78 2.18
C SER A 29 0.28 11.74 2.40
N HIS A 30 1.37 11.59 1.63
CA HIS A 30 2.51 12.51 1.66
C HIS A 30 2.15 13.94 1.25
N LYS A 31 1.19 14.12 0.34
CA LYS A 31 0.73 15.46 -0.07
C LYS A 31 0.00 16.15 1.07
N ILE A 32 -0.83 15.41 1.80
CA ILE A 32 -1.52 15.93 3.00
C ILE A 32 -0.49 16.24 4.09
N ALA A 33 0.50 15.37 4.30
CA ALA A 33 1.58 15.61 5.27
C ALA A 33 2.34 16.90 4.94
N LYS A 34 2.66 17.13 3.66
CA LYS A 34 3.27 18.36 3.16
C LYS A 34 2.43 19.60 3.47
N CYS A 35 1.12 19.55 3.19
CA CYS A 35 0.19 20.64 3.54
C CYS A 35 0.11 20.93 5.05
N LEU A 36 0.38 19.92 5.89
CA LEU A 36 0.45 20.04 7.34
C LEU A 36 1.85 20.46 7.86
N GLY A 37 2.81 20.67 6.95
CA GLY A 37 4.16 21.16 7.24
C GLY A 37 5.19 20.06 7.53
N TYR A 38 4.87 18.78 7.35
CA TYR A 38 5.86 17.71 7.47
C TYR A 38 6.82 17.74 6.27
N GLY A 39 8.13 17.80 6.54
CA GLY A 39 9.18 17.75 5.52
C GLY A 39 9.43 19.04 4.73
N GLU A 40 8.73 20.15 5.05
CA GLU A 40 8.86 21.42 4.34
C GLU A 40 9.98 22.33 4.88
N ASN A 41 10.20 22.32 6.20
CA ASN A 41 11.18 23.19 6.86
C ASN A 41 12.12 22.35 7.72
N VAL A 42 13.41 22.29 7.36
CA VAL A 42 14.43 21.47 8.03
C VAL A 42 14.59 21.83 9.52
N GLU A 43 14.30 23.07 9.90
CA GLU A 43 14.36 23.54 11.30
C GLU A 43 13.11 23.20 12.12
N ASP A 44 12.03 22.77 11.45
CA ASP A 44 10.80 22.35 12.11
C ASP A 44 10.95 20.91 12.63
N TRP A 45 10.59 20.67 13.88
CA TRP A 45 10.60 19.33 14.45
C TRP A 45 9.71 18.34 13.68
N ARG A 46 8.69 18.80 12.95
CA ARG A 46 7.89 17.98 12.04
C ARG A 46 8.72 17.37 10.91
N SER A 47 9.85 17.97 10.56
CA SER A 47 10.81 17.41 9.61
C SER A 47 11.70 16.33 10.22
N VAL A 48 11.76 16.20 11.56
CA VAL A 48 12.52 15.13 12.24
C VAL A 48 11.94 13.75 11.91
N VAL A 49 10.62 13.63 11.73
CA VAL A 49 10.00 12.34 11.36
C VAL A 49 10.10 12.05 9.87
N ASN A 50 10.35 13.06 9.03
CA ASN A 50 10.36 12.96 7.56
C ASN A 50 9.30 11.98 7.03
N PHE A 51 8.03 12.43 6.99
CA PHE A 51 6.85 11.60 6.74
C PHE A 51 7.12 10.43 5.78
N PRO A 52 6.96 9.17 6.22
CA PRO A 52 7.65 8.06 5.58
C PRO A 52 6.86 7.39 4.45
N ILE A 53 5.59 7.78 4.26
CA ILE A 53 4.72 7.15 3.27
C ILE A 53 4.95 7.78 1.91
N GLU A 54 5.16 6.96 0.88
CA GLU A 54 5.36 7.41 -0.49
C GLU A 54 4.68 6.47 -1.50
N PRO A 55 4.39 6.93 -2.72
CA PRO A 55 3.92 6.05 -3.78
C PRO A 55 5.04 5.09 -4.22
N ARG A 56 4.70 3.81 -4.35
CA ARG A 56 5.51 2.83 -5.07
C ARG A 56 4.68 2.17 -6.16
N LYS A 57 5.21 2.11 -7.39
CA LYS A 57 4.49 1.50 -8.52
C LYS A 57 4.66 -0.01 -8.51
N ARG A 58 3.56 -0.74 -8.69
CA ARG A 58 3.52 -2.21 -8.74
C ARG A 58 2.83 -2.66 -10.01
N TYR A 59 3.42 -3.65 -10.67
CA TYR A 59 2.86 -4.28 -11.86
C TYR A 59 2.04 -5.50 -11.50
N VAL A 60 0.93 -5.69 -12.20
CA VAL A 60 0.09 -6.88 -12.10
C VAL A 60 -0.15 -7.41 -13.50
N TYR A 61 0.10 -8.71 -13.69
CA TYR A 61 -0.03 -9.38 -14.97
C TYR A 61 -1.15 -10.41 -14.89
N ALA A 62 -2.01 -10.41 -15.91
CA ALA A 62 -2.97 -11.46 -16.15
C ALA A 62 -2.44 -12.34 -17.27
N PHE A 63 -2.35 -13.65 -17.04
CA PHE A 63 -1.94 -14.62 -18.05
C PHE A 63 -2.88 -15.81 -18.09
N ASN A 64 -2.86 -16.52 -19.22
CA ASN A 64 -3.58 -17.77 -19.40
C ASN A 64 -2.58 -18.92 -19.53
N SER A 65 -2.87 -20.04 -18.87
CA SER A 65 -2.14 -21.28 -19.03
C SER A 65 -3.14 -22.41 -19.22
N LYS A 66 -3.12 -23.01 -20.42
CA LYS A 66 -4.07 -24.07 -20.80
C LYS A 66 -3.97 -25.29 -19.90
N ASP A 67 -2.73 -25.67 -19.57
CA ASP A 67 -2.42 -26.85 -18.76
C ASP A 67 -2.17 -26.50 -17.28
N GLY A 68 -2.43 -25.24 -16.90
CA GLY A 68 -2.22 -24.74 -15.54
C GLY A 68 -3.18 -25.35 -14.50
N PRO A 69 -2.92 -25.15 -13.20
CA PRO A 69 -3.68 -25.76 -12.13
C PRO A 69 -5.18 -25.42 -12.09
N GLY A 70 -5.99 -26.40 -11.66
CA GLY A 70 -7.45 -26.25 -11.56
C GLY A 70 -7.93 -25.33 -10.43
N LEU A 71 -9.21 -25.48 -10.08
CA LEU A 71 -9.89 -24.64 -9.08
C LEU A 71 -9.28 -24.68 -7.67
N ASN A 72 -8.56 -25.74 -7.33
CA ASN A 72 -7.91 -25.89 -6.02
C ASN A 72 -6.54 -25.19 -5.95
N PHE A 73 -6.17 -24.39 -6.95
CA PHE A 73 -4.94 -23.61 -6.90
C PHE A 73 -5.03 -22.55 -5.79
N PRO A 74 -4.14 -22.61 -4.78
CA PRO A 74 -4.18 -21.65 -3.68
C PRO A 74 -3.77 -20.25 -4.17
N PHE A 75 -3.97 -19.25 -3.33
CA PHE A 75 -3.21 -18.01 -3.47
C PHE A 75 -1.76 -18.35 -3.11
N LEU A 76 -0.91 -18.50 -4.13
CA LEU A 76 0.50 -18.81 -3.99
C LEU A 76 1.25 -17.52 -3.65
N ILE A 77 2.10 -17.58 -2.63
CA ILE A 77 3.14 -16.58 -2.33
C ILE A 77 4.45 -17.34 -2.23
N ASP A 78 5.37 -17.04 -3.13
CA ASP A 78 6.74 -17.55 -3.09
C ASP A 78 7.58 -16.72 -2.10
N PRO A 79 8.59 -17.30 -1.42
CA PRO A 79 9.52 -16.54 -0.57
C PRO A 79 10.29 -15.41 -1.27
N THR A 80 10.32 -15.34 -2.60
CA THR A 80 10.86 -14.19 -3.33
C THR A 80 9.87 -13.01 -3.39
N GLY A 81 8.66 -13.14 -2.83
CA GLY A 81 7.57 -12.17 -2.95
C GLY A 81 6.71 -12.33 -4.21
N THR A 82 7.00 -13.30 -5.08
CA THR A 82 6.17 -13.55 -6.27
C THR A 82 4.86 -14.18 -5.84
N TYR A 83 3.73 -13.54 -6.16
CA TYR A 83 2.42 -14.12 -5.91
C TYR A 83 1.74 -14.56 -7.20
N CYS A 84 0.89 -15.57 -7.10
CA CYS A 84 0.01 -15.99 -8.18
C CYS A 84 -1.30 -16.53 -7.61
N ARG A 85 -2.41 -16.15 -8.24
CA ARG A 85 -3.73 -16.69 -7.91
C ARG A 85 -4.50 -16.97 -9.19
N ARG A 86 -5.43 -17.91 -9.11
CA ARG A 86 -6.38 -18.17 -10.20
C ARG A 86 -7.34 -16.99 -10.35
N GLU A 87 -7.79 -16.76 -11.58
CA GLU A 87 -8.79 -15.76 -11.94
C GLU A 87 -9.88 -16.41 -12.81
N GLY A 88 -11.10 -16.49 -12.27
CA GLY A 88 -12.25 -17.10 -12.96
C GLY A 88 -12.09 -18.60 -13.24
N LEU A 89 -12.82 -19.10 -14.24
CA LEU A 89 -12.87 -20.53 -14.60
C LEU A 89 -12.00 -20.94 -15.79
N GLY A 90 -11.59 -19.98 -16.63
CA GLY A 90 -11.01 -20.22 -17.96
C GLY A 90 -9.49 -20.44 -18.02
N GLY A 91 -8.86 -20.91 -16.94
CA GLY A 91 -7.40 -21.10 -16.88
C GLY A 91 -6.62 -19.79 -16.90
N ASN A 92 -7.21 -18.70 -16.40
CA ASN A 92 -6.51 -17.43 -16.22
C ASN A 92 -5.95 -17.33 -14.80
N TYR A 93 -4.87 -16.58 -14.67
CA TYR A 93 -4.16 -16.32 -13.44
C TYR A 93 -3.76 -14.85 -13.38
N ILE A 94 -3.62 -14.35 -12.16
CA ILE A 94 -3.08 -13.03 -11.85
C ILE A 94 -1.85 -13.22 -10.99
N CYS A 95 -0.77 -12.54 -11.37
CA CYS A 95 0.48 -12.57 -10.63
C CYS A 95 1.14 -11.20 -10.58
N GLY A 96 2.09 -11.07 -9.66
CA GLY A 96 2.94 -9.91 -9.53
C GLY A 96 4.12 -10.23 -8.62
N LEU A 97 5.06 -9.31 -8.61
CA LEU A 97 6.23 -9.33 -7.74
C LEU A 97 6.55 -7.88 -7.41
N SER A 98 6.72 -7.58 -6.12
CA SER A 98 7.28 -6.30 -5.71
C SER A 98 8.74 -6.23 -6.16
N PRO A 99 9.15 -5.19 -6.91
CA PRO A 99 10.54 -5.00 -7.28
C PRO A 99 11.45 -4.87 -6.05
N SER A 100 12.71 -5.28 -6.19
CA SER A 100 13.75 -4.93 -5.22
C SER A 100 14.03 -3.43 -5.29
N GLU A 101 14.65 -2.88 -4.24
CA GLU A 101 14.92 -1.44 -4.13
C GLU A 101 15.70 -0.86 -5.31
N ASP A 102 16.61 -1.63 -5.90
CA ASP A 102 17.41 -1.28 -7.08
C ASP A 102 16.67 -1.42 -8.41
N GLU A 103 15.55 -2.15 -8.43
CA GLU A 103 14.69 -2.35 -9.60
C GLU A 103 13.37 -1.54 -9.50
N GLU A 104 13.24 -0.66 -8.49
CA GLU A 104 12.03 0.13 -8.28
C GLU A 104 11.74 1.03 -9.50
N PRO A 105 10.55 0.88 -10.11
CA PRO A 105 10.23 1.61 -11.32
C PRO A 105 9.84 3.05 -11.03
N ASP A 106 10.07 3.90 -12.02
CA ASP A 106 9.68 5.31 -11.99
C ASP A 106 8.16 5.48 -11.75
N ILE A 107 7.79 6.51 -10.98
CA ILE A 107 6.42 6.76 -10.53
C ILE A 107 5.67 7.80 -11.38
N ASP A 108 6.30 8.40 -12.40
CA ASP A 108 5.71 9.46 -13.22
C ASP A 108 4.57 8.95 -14.11
N THR A 109 4.61 7.66 -14.49
CA THR A 109 3.57 7.02 -15.30
C THR A 109 3.16 5.66 -14.75
N LEU A 110 1.94 5.23 -15.11
CA LEU A 110 1.41 3.89 -14.85
C LEU A 110 1.69 2.91 -16.00
N ASP A 111 2.71 3.19 -16.82
CA ASP A 111 3.12 2.27 -17.86
C ASP A 111 3.69 0.99 -17.25
N VAL A 112 3.36 -0.14 -17.88
CA VAL A 112 3.77 -1.47 -17.44
C VAL A 112 5.02 -1.92 -18.21
N ASP A 113 6.06 -2.33 -17.49
CA ASP A 113 7.18 -3.07 -18.07
C ASP A 113 6.78 -4.54 -18.27
N TYR A 114 6.42 -4.92 -19.49
CA TYR A 114 6.09 -6.32 -19.80
C TYR A 114 7.31 -7.24 -19.71
N SER A 115 8.53 -6.73 -19.92
CA SER A 115 9.75 -7.54 -19.82
C SER A 115 10.03 -8.01 -18.40
N TYR A 116 9.55 -7.27 -17.39
CA TYR A 116 9.71 -7.64 -15.98
C TYR A 116 9.05 -8.98 -15.66
N PHE A 117 7.92 -9.28 -16.31
CA PHE A 117 7.25 -10.57 -16.19
C PHE A 117 8.16 -11.72 -16.65
N ASP A 118 8.70 -11.64 -17.87
CA ASP A 118 9.55 -12.68 -18.45
C ASP A 118 10.89 -12.82 -17.71
N ARG A 119 11.47 -11.70 -17.26
CA ARG A 119 12.78 -11.68 -16.58
C ARG A 119 12.72 -12.15 -15.13
N ARG A 120 11.65 -11.82 -14.39
CA ARG A 120 11.60 -12.01 -12.92
C ARG A 120 10.50 -12.97 -12.49
N ILE A 121 9.29 -12.83 -13.02
CA ILE A 121 8.10 -13.55 -12.52
C ILE A 121 7.99 -14.95 -13.12
N HIS A 122 8.04 -15.08 -14.45
CA HIS A 122 7.82 -16.35 -15.14
C HIS A 122 8.81 -17.45 -14.71
N PRO A 123 10.13 -17.20 -14.58
CA PRO A 123 11.07 -18.22 -14.12
C PRO A 123 10.73 -18.79 -12.74
N ILE A 124 10.25 -17.94 -11.82
CA ILE A 124 9.87 -18.33 -10.46
C ILE A 124 8.57 -19.14 -10.47
N LEU A 125 7.57 -18.68 -11.22
CA LEU A 125 6.30 -19.38 -11.36
C LEU A 125 6.46 -20.76 -12.00
N LYS A 126 7.27 -20.86 -13.07
CA LYS A 126 7.61 -22.13 -13.71
C LYS A 126 8.30 -23.09 -12.74
N HIS A 127 9.22 -22.60 -11.90
CA HIS A 127 9.90 -23.43 -10.91
C HIS A 127 8.95 -23.94 -9.81
N ARG A 128 7.99 -23.12 -9.38
CA ARG A 128 7.02 -23.50 -8.34
C ARG A 128 5.87 -24.35 -8.83
N VAL A 129 5.46 -24.15 -10.08
CA VAL A 129 4.29 -24.77 -10.68
C VAL A 129 4.68 -25.26 -12.06
N GLU A 130 5.07 -26.53 -12.14
CA GLU A 130 5.64 -27.16 -13.34
C GLU A 130 4.76 -26.95 -14.59
N SER A 131 3.43 -26.96 -14.45
CA SER A 131 2.51 -26.71 -15.57
C SER A 131 2.61 -25.31 -16.20
N PHE A 132 3.22 -24.33 -15.51
CA PHE A 132 3.52 -23.01 -16.07
C PHE A 132 4.79 -22.98 -16.94
N ASP A 133 5.47 -24.13 -17.13
CA ASP A 133 6.49 -24.30 -18.16
C ASP A 133 5.91 -24.30 -19.58
N SER A 134 4.64 -24.70 -19.73
CA SER A 134 3.92 -24.64 -21.01
C SER A 134 3.80 -23.20 -21.54
N ASP A 135 3.38 -23.04 -22.80
CA ASP A 135 3.10 -21.74 -23.44
C ASP A 135 2.07 -20.92 -22.64
N ILE A 136 2.55 -20.14 -21.68
CA ILE A 136 1.77 -19.12 -20.98
C ILE A 136 1.56 -17.92 -21.91
N LYS A 137 0.36 -17.34 -21.87
CA LYS A 137 0.00 -16.20 -22.73
C LYS A 137 -0.47 -15.04 -21.87
N ILE A 138 0.29 -13.95 -21.87
CA ILE A 138 -0.14 -12.70 -21.26
C ILE A 138 -1.44 -12.25 -21.94
N LYS A 139 -2.46 -12.00 -21.13
CA LYS A 139 -3.78 -11.51 -21.56
C LYS A 139 -3.91 -10.00 -21.37
N GLY A 140 -3.14 -9.45 -20.45
CA GLY A 140 -3.09 -8.02 -20.16
C GLY A 140 -2.30 -7.77 -18.88
N ALA A 141 -2.02 -6.51 -18.62
CA ALA A 141 -1.36 -6.08 -17.39
C ALA A 141 -1.75 -4.65 -17.05
N TRP A 142 -1.58 -4.26 -15.79
CA TRP A 142 -1.76 -2.89 -15.33
C TRP A 142 -0.74 -2.56 -14.24
N ALA A 143 -0.53 -1.26 -14.03
CA ALA A 143 0.23 -0.77 -12.89
C ALA A 143 -0.68 0.00 -11.95
N GLY A 144 -0.29 0.06 -10.68
CA GLY A 144 -0.93 0.91 -9.67
C GLY A 144 0.06 1.34 -8.61
N TYR A 145 -0.29 2.37 -7.85
CA TYR A 145 0.51 2.82 -6.73
C TYR A 145 0.03 2.18 -5.43
N ILE A 146 1.00 1.75 -4.61
CA ILE A 146 0.79 1.42 -3.20
C ILE A 146 1.34 2.55 -2.33
N ASP A 147 0.81 2.65 -1.11
CA ASP A 147 1.30 3.53 -0.06
C ASP A 147 2.37 2.82 0.77
N TYR A 148 3.63 3.02 0.40
CA TYR A 148 4.76 2.33 0.98
C TYR A 148 5.37 3.13 2.14
N ASN A 149 5.47 2.52 3.31
CA ASN A 149 6.19 3.09 4.44
C ASN A 149 7.69 2.76 4.34
N ARG A 150 8.53 3.77 4.07
CA ARG A 150 9.99 3.60 3.92
C ARG A 150 10.72 3.12 5.17
N ILE A 151 10.13 3.26 6.36
CA ILE A 151 10.82 2.94 7.62
C ILE A 151 10.77 1.43 7.89
N ASP A 152 9.60 0.83 7.76
CA ASP A 152 9.37 -0.54 8.19
C ASP A 152 8.29 -1.27 7.38
N GLN A 153 7.78 -0.67 6.31
CA GLN A 153 6.70 -1.19 5.46
C GLN A 153 5.37 -1.44 6.18
N ASN A 154 5.27 -1.07 7.46
CA ASN A 154 4.08 -1.27 8.27
C ASN A 154 3.17 -0.03 8.21
N PRO A 155 1.85 -0.18 8.44
CA PRO A 155 0.93 0.93 8.49
C PRO A 155 1.33 2.03 9.48
N LEU A 156 0.98 3.27 9.16
CA LEU A 156 0.92 4.39 10.09
C LEU A 156 -0.55 4.63 10.45
N PHE A 157 -0.87 4.34 11.70
CA PHE A 157 -2.22 4.50 12.24
C PHE A 157 -2.20 5.34 13.51
N GLY A 158 -3.10 6.31 13.62
CA GLY A 158 -3.38 6.99 14.89
C GLY A 158 -3.38 8.51 14.79
N GLN A 159 -3.62 9.14 15.94
CA GLN A 159 -3.75 10.59 16.03
C GLN A 159 -2.47 11.30 15.58
N ASP A 160 -2.63 12.37 14.81
CA ASP A 160 -1.52 13.24 14.46
C ASP A 160 -0.91 13.87 15.73
N PRO A 161 0.43 13.86 15.87
CA PRO A 161 1.12 14.38 17.04
C PRO A 161 0.80 15.85 17.37
N PHE A 162 0.60 16.67 16.34
CA PHE A 162 0.37 18.12 16.47
C PHE A 162 -1.11 18.47 16.29
N PHE A 163 -1.73 17.92 15.24
CA PHE A 163 -3.12 18.17 14.91
C PHE A 163 -4.02 17.13 15.59
N LYS A 164 -4.33 17.31 16.87
CA LYS A 164 -5.10 16.34 17.68
C LYS A 164 -6.46 15.94 17.10
N ASN A 165 -6.99 16.73 16.19
CA ASN A 165 -8.24 16.45 15.52
C ASN A 165 -8.09 15.69 14.18
N LEU A 166 -6.86 15.31 13.81
CA LEU A 166 -6.53 14.49 12.64
C LEU A 166 -6.05 13.11 13.07
N ILE A 167 -6.49 12.09 12.34
CA ILE A 167 -6.13 10.70 12.58
C ILE A 167 -5.67 10.10 11.25
N TRP A 168 -4.56 9.38 11.26
CA TRP A 168 -3.97 8.76 10.08
C TRP A 168 -4.35 7.28 10.00
N ALA A 169 -4.60 6.80 8.80
CA ALA A 169 -4.67 5.38 8.44
C ALA A 169 -4.12 5.24 7.02
N THR A 170 -2.82 4.96 6.92
CA THR A 170 -2.08 4.96 5.66
C THR A 170 -0.84 4.07 5.77
N GLY A 171 -0.13 3.85 4.66
CA GLY A 171 1.11 3.08 4.64
C GLY A 171 0.87 1.57 4.63
N PHE A 172 -0.23 1.10 4.05
CA PHE A 172 -0.61 -0.31 4.09
C PHE A 172 0.19 -1.21 3.15
N GLY A 173 1.08 -0.67 2.31
CA GLY A 173 2.05 -1.46 1.55
C GLY A 173 1.43 -2.46 0.57
N GLY A 174 0.20 -2.22 0.12
CA GLY A 174 -0.55 -3.16 -0.73
C GLY A 174 -1.44 -4.17 0.01
N LEU A 175 -1.40 -4.19 1.35
CA LEU A 175 -2.27 -5.02 2.20
C LEU A 175 -3.57 -4.32 2.61
N GLY A 176 -3.81 -3.09 2.13
CA GLY A 176 -4.94 -2.26 2.54
C GLY A 176 -6.30 -2.94 2.36
N VAL A 177 -6.50 -3.70 1.28
CA VAL A 177 -7.74 -4.46 1.07
C VAL A 177 -7.94 -5.50 2.17
N GLN A 178 -6.90 -6.26 2.51
CA GLN A 178 -6.97 -7.31 3.54
C GLN A 178 -7.17 -6.72 4.94
N MET A 179 -6.54 -5.59 5.23
CA MET A 179 -6.60 -4.94 6.53
C MET A 179 -7.84 -4.07 6.73
N SER A 180 -8.49 -3.61 5.64
CA SER A 180 -9.55 -2.61 5.70
C SER A 180 -10.70 -2.89 6.69
N PRO A 181 -11.19 -4.13 6.91
CA PRO A 181 -12.25 -4.36 7.89
C PRO A 181 -11.79 -4.12 9.33
N ALA A 182 -10.58 -4.58 9.68
CA ALA A 182 -9.98 -4.39 11.00
C ALA A 182 -9.65 -2.91 11.24
N ILE A 183 -9.09 -2.24 10.24
CA ILE A 183 -8.78 -0.81 10.30
C ILE A 183 -10.05 0.02 10.46
N GLY A 184 -11.11 -0.27 9.70
CA GLY A 184 -12.39 0.42 9.83
C GLY A 184 -12.99 0.28 11.23
N ARG A 185 -12.91 -0.91 11.82
CA ARG A 185 -13.35 -1.16 13.20
C ARG A 185 -12.54 -0.36 14.22
N ALA A 186 -11.21 -0.47 14.17
CA ALA A 186 -10.32 0.23 15.10
C ALA A 186 -10.43 1.76 14.96
N MET A 187 -10.57 2.27 13.73
CA MET A 187 -10.77 3.69 13.44
C MET A 187 -12.05 4.22 14.05
N MET A 188 -13.17 3.51 13.88
CA MET A 188 -14.44 3.90 14.48
C MET A 188 -14.35 3.96 16.01
N GLU A 189 -13.72 2.96 16.63
CA GLU A 189 -13.52 2.93 18.09
C GLU A 189 -12.66 4.10 18.57
N PHE A 190 -11.57 4.38 17.86
CA PHE A 190 -10.65 5.46 18.19
C PHE A 190 -11.28 6.84 17.99
N VAL A 191 -12.08 7.04 16.94
CA VAL A 191 -12.81 8.31 16.70
C VAL A 191 -13.85 8.57 17.79
N LEU A 192 -14.59 7.54 18.22
CA LEU A 192 -15.68 7.70 19.20
C LEU A 192 -15.20 7.76 20.64
N ASN A 193 -14.16 6.98 20.98
CA ASN A 193 -13.74 6.77 22.37
C ASN A 193 -12.34 7.30 22.68
N HIS A 194 -11.59 7.77 21.69
CA HIS A 194 -10.16 8.13 21.80
C HIS A 194 -9.25 6.98 22.27
N GLU A 195 -9.71 5.73 22.15
CA GLU A 195 -8.95 4.54 22.50
C GLU A 195 -9.40 3.33 21.66
N PHE A 196 -8.50 2.36 21.49
CA PHE A 196 -8.83 1.07 20.89
C PHE A 196 -9.64 0.22 21.88
N LYS A 197 -10.66 -0.49 21.39
CA LYS A 197 -11.49 -1.37 22.24
C LYS A 197 -11.32 -2.84 21.89
N THR A 198 -11.43 -3.17 20.61
CA THR A 198 -11.41 -4.57 20.16
C THR A 198 -10.11 -4.93 19.45
N ILE A 199 -9.51 -4.00 18.72
CA ILE A 199 -8.28 -4.20 17.96
C ILE A 199 -7.30 -3.10 18.35
N ASP A 200 -6.25 -3.47 19.08
CA ASP A 200 -5.19 -2.54 19.47
C ASP A 200 -4.21 -2.32 18.32
N LEU A 201 -4.22 -1.10 17.77
CA LEU A 201 -3.30 -0.67 16.71
C LEU A 201 -2.22 0.29 17.24
N SER A 202 -2.02 0.38 18.55
CA SER A 202 -1.05 1.31 19.17
C SER A 202 0.38 1.08 18.68
N ALA A 203 0.71 -0.15 18.29
CA ALA A 203 2.00 -0.49 17.68
C ALA A 203 2.26 0.30 16.39
N PHE A 204 1.22 0.62 15.61
CA PHE A 204 1.32 1.36 14.34
C PHE A 204 1.31 2.89 14.52
N SER A 205 1.38 3.39 15.75
CA SER A 205 1.30 4.81 16.09
C SER A 205 2.49 5.64 15.60
N TRP A 206 2.30 6.95 15.59
CA TRP A 206 3.38 7.90 15.32
C TRP A 206 4.54 7.77 16.31
N GLU A 207 4.28 7.38 17.55
CA GLU A 207 5.28 7.29 18.61
C GLU A 207 6.45 6.39 18.20
N ARG A 208 6.17 5.27 17.51
CA ARG A 208 7.25 4.38 17.06
C ARG A 208 8.16 5.04 16.02
N LEU A 209 7.62 5.95 15.20
CA LEU A 209 8.41 6.66 14.18
C LEU A 209 9.34 7.68 14.84
N PHE A 210 8.85 8.46 15.81
CA PHE A 210 9.70 9.41 16.57
C PHE A 210 10.83 8.72 17.34
N ASN A 211 10.58 7.50 17.80
CA ASN A 211 11.54 6.73 18.60
C ASN A 211 12.41 5.78 17.74
N ASN A 212 12.33 5.84 16.41
CA ASN A 212 13.01 4.91 15.50
C ASN A 212 12.79 3.42 15.84
N ARG A 213 11.59 3.09 16.32
CA ARG A 213 11.17 1.72 16.68
C ARG A 213 10.46 1.08 15.49
N SER A 214 11.24 0.65 14.50
CA SER A 214 10.73 -0.12 13.36
C SER A 214 10.03 -1.40 13.84
N LEU A 215 8.84 -1.67 13.28
CA LEU A 215 8.17 -2.95 13.46
C LEU A 215 8.77 -3.96 12.48
N LYS A 216 9.31 -5.06 13.00
CA LYS A 216 9.75 -6.19 12.18
C LYS A 216 8.65 -7.23 12.17
N GLU A 217 8.08 -7.52 11.01
CA GLU A 217 7.26 -8.71 10.86
C GLU A 217 8.16 -9.95 10.87
N ALA A 218 7.67 -11.03 11.46
CA ALA A 218 8.37 -12.32 11.45
C ALA A 218 8.49 -12.92 10.04
N TYR A 219 7.65 -12.45 9.10
CA TYR A 219 7.56 -12.92 7.72
C TYR A 219 7.30 -11.74 6.77
N GLN A 220 8.32 -10.93 6.50
CA GLN A 220 8.32 -9.99 5.37
C GLN A 220 8.73 -10.75 4.10
N TYR A 221 7.89 -10.71 3.06
CA TYR A 221 8.11 -11.35 1.76
C TYR A 221 8.38 -10.31 0.68
#